data_AF-A0A841RIH6-F1
#
_entry.id   AF-A0A841RIH6-F1
#
_cell.length_a   1.000
_cell.length_b   1.000
_cell.length_c   1.000
_cell.angle_alpha   90.00
_cell.angle_beta   90.00
_cell.angle_gamma   90.00
#
_symmetry.space_group_name_H-M   'P 1'
#
loop_
_entity.id
_entity.type
_entity.pdbx_description
1 polymer ?
#
loop_
_entity_poly.entity_id
_entity_poly.type
_entity_poly.pdbx_seq_one_letter_code
_entity_poly.pdbx_strand_id
1 'polypeptide(L)' 'MGEKYTVIPEKVVGKTVEEIAITDKSVVLKFDDNTFLDIYLDPTGKSLRTSTNRLKE' A
#
# COMPACT_ATOMS: atom_id res chain seq x y z
N MET A 1 10.70 11.82 -19.64
CA MET A 1 10.56 12.69 -18.44
C MET A 1 9.88 11.84 -17.38
N GLY A 2 10.61 11.36 -16.36
CA GLY A 2 9.99 10.57 -15.30
C GLY A 2 9.27 11.51 -14.34
N GLU A 3 7.97 11.30 -14.13
CA GLU A 3 7.23 12.05 -13.13
C GLU A 3 7.85 11.81 -11.75
N LYS A 4 8.23 12.88 -11.06
CA LYS A 4 8.70 12.81 -9.67
C LYS A 4 7.46 12.67 -8.79
N TYR A 5 7.09 11.44 -8.46
CA TYR A 5 6.06 11.20 -7.46
C TYR A 5 6.59 11.55 -6.06
N THR A 6 5.92 12.48 -5.38
CA THR A 6 6.18 12.79 -3.97
C THR A 6 5.44 11.76 -3.12
N VAL A 7 6.18 10.80 -2.58
CA VAL A 7 5.63 9.82 -1.63
C VAL A 7 5.42 10.53 -0.29
N ILE A 8 4.17 10.71 0.12
CA ILE A 8 3.82 11.20 1.45
C ILE A 8 3.50 9.97 2.30
N PRO A 9 4.31 9.63 3.32
CA PRO A 9 4.00 8.53 4.22
C PRO A 9 2.73 8.86 5.01
N GLU A 10 1.61 8.22 4.68
CA GLU A 10 0.38 8.34 5.47
C GLU A 10 0.46 7.44 6.70
N LYS A 11 0.11 7.98 7.87
CA LYS A 11 -0.10 7.17 9.07
C LYS A 11 -1.42 6.41 8.88
N VAL A 12 -1.33 5.08 8.83
CA VAL A 12 -2.51 4.19 8.76
C VAL A 12 -3.12 3.90 10.13
N VAL A 13 -2.50 4.39 11.21
CA VAL A 13 -2.98 4.19 12.59
C VAL A 13 -4.33 4.87 12.78
N GLY A 14 -5.32 4.10 13.23
CA GLY A 14 -6.67 4.58 13.48
C GLY A 14 -7.56 4.65 12.23
N LYS A 15 -7.09 4.20 11.06
CA LYS A 15 -7.93 4.06 9.86
C LYS A 15 -8.72 2.76 9.90
N THR A 16 -9.91 2.77 9.29
CA THR A 16 -10.75 1.58 9.14
C THR A 16 -10.40 0.86 7.85
N VAL A 17 -10.18 -0.45 7.93
CA VAL A 17 -9.98 -1.28 6.75
C VAL A 17 -11.35 -1.60 6.16
N GLU A 18 -11.54 -1.27 4.89
CA GLU A 18 -12.76 -1.56 4.11
C GLU A 18 -12.65 -2.94 3.44
N GLU A 19 -11.48 -3.25 2.84
CA GLU A 19 -11.26 -4.48 2.09
C GLU A 19 -9.83 -5.01 2.30
N ILE A 20 -9.68 -6.34 2.27
CA ILE A 20 -8.39 -7.03 2.32
C ILE A 20 -8.31 -8.04 1.19
N ALA A 21 -7.25 -7.97 0.39
CA ALA A 21 -6.89 -8.98 -0.59
C ALA A 21 -5.57 -9.65 -0.20
N ILE A 22 -5.53 -10.99 -0.23
CA ILE A 22 -4.36 -11.79 0.13
C ILE A 22 -4.00 -12.68 -1.06
N THR A 23 -2.73 -12.65 -1.45
CA THR A 23 -2.15 -13.53 -2.46
C THR A 23 -1.01 -14.36 -1.84
N ASP A 24 -0.37 -15.20 -2.65
CA ASP A 24 0.80 -15.98 -2.25
C ASP A 24 2.02 -15.10 -1.90
N LYS A 25 2.06 -13.86 -2.41
CA LYS A 25 3.23 -12.97 -2.33
C LYS A 25 2.93 -11.58 -1.78
N SER A 26 1.66 -11.24 -1.59
CA SER A 26 1.25 -9.91 -1.14
C SER A 26 -0.03 -9.91 -0.31
N VAL A 27 -0.16 -8.85 0.49
CA VAL A 27 -1.38 -8.45 1.17
C VAL A 27 -1.65 -7.01 0.77
N VAL A 28 -2.88 -6.72 0.34
CA VAL A 28 -3.34 -5.37 0.02
C VAL A 28 -4.48 -5.02 0.96
N LEU A 29 -4.36 -3.89 1.65
CA LEU A 29 -5.44 -3.32 2.46
C LEU A 29 -5.99 -2.08 1.78
N LYS A 30 -7.30 -2.02 1.58
CA LYS A 30 -8.03 -0.81 1.20
C LYS A 30 -8.65 -0.20 2.45
N PHE A 31 -8.40 1.08 2.70
CA PHE A 31 -9.03 1.85 3.76
C PHE A 31 -10.24 2.62 3.24
N ASP A 32 -11.15 3.00 4.14
CA ASP A 32 -12.39 3.73 3.86
C ASP A 32 -12.19 5.13 3.26
N ASP A 33 -10.97 5.67 3.28
CA ASP A 33 -10.60 6.98 2.74
C ASP A 33 -9.87 6.91 1.38
N ASN A 34 -10.01 5.79 0.66
CA ASN A 34 -9.32 5.49 -0.60
C ASN A 34 -7.79 5.45 -0.49
N THR A 35 -7.26 5.21 0.72
CA THR A 35 -5.87 4.82 0.91
C THR A 35 -5.71 3.31 0.73
N PHE A 36 -4.57 2.92 0.19
CA PHE A 36 -4.15 1.54 -0.03
C PHE A 36 -2.82 1.31 0.68
N LEU A 37 -2.68 0.17 1.35
CA LEU A 37 -1.43 -0.33 1.89
C LEU A 37 -1.11 -1.68 1.25
N ASP A 38 -0.06 -1.69 0.43
CA ASP A 38 0.49 -2.90 -0.16
C ASP A 38 1.63 -3.41 0.71
N ILE A 39 1.55 -4.66 1.12
CA ILE A 39 2.62 -5.40 1.80
C ILE A 39 3.01 -6.54 0.85
N TYR A 40 4.24 -6.55 0.35
CA TYR A 40 4.64 -7.50 -0.68
C TYR A 40 6.08 -7.95 -0.48
N LEU A 41 6.37 -9.17 -0.92
CA LEU A 41 7.74 -9.64 -1.02
C LEU A 41 8.46 -8.89 -2.14
N ASP A 42 9.71 -8.50 -1.91
CA ASP A 42 10.56 -8.01 -2.97
C ASP A 42 10.71 -9.07 -4.09
N PRO A 43 11.17 -8.69 -5.30
CA PRO A 43 11.30 -9.65 -6.40
C PRO A 43 12.21 -10.85 -6.10
N THR A 44 13.06 -10.75 -5.07
CA THR A 44 13.97 -11.84 -4.65
C THR A 44 13.34 -12.75 -3.58
N GLY A 45 12.16 -12.39 -3.05
CA GLY A 45 11.48 -13.09 -1.98
C GLY A 45 12.15 -12.98 -0.61
N LYS A 46 13.19 -12.13 -0.46
CA LYS A 46 14.05 -12.11 0.74
C LYS A 46 13.64 -11.06 1.76
N SER A 47 12.93 -10.02 1.34
CA SER A 47 12.48 -8.94 2.21
C SER A 47 11.05 -8.55 1.95
N LEU A 48 10.33 -8.16 2.99
CA LEU A 48 9.03 -7.51 2.89
C LEU A 48 9.23 -6.04 2.59
N ARG A 49 8.44 -5.52 1.66
CA ARG A 49 8.32 -4.11 1.33
C ARG A 49 6.89 -3.65 1.57
N THR A 50 6.76 -2.37 1.86
CA THR A 50 5.45 -1.73 2.03
C THR A 50 5.34 -0.52 1.11
N SER A 51 4.14 -0.29 0.59
CA SER A 51 3.80 0.91 -0.17
C SER A 51 2.46 1.43 0.31
N THR A 52 2.38 2.73 0.59
CA THR A 52 1.12 3.38 0.94
C THR A 52 0.79 4.39 -0.12
N ASN A 53 -0.36 4.23 -0.77
CA ASN A 53 -0.80 5.08 -1.86
C ASN A 53 -2.22 5.56 -1.59
N ARG A 54 -2.52 6.80 -1.95
CA ARG A 54 -3.88 7.33 -1.90
C ARG A 54 -4.30 7.76 -3.29
N LEU A 55 -5.44 7.26 -3.75
CA LEU A 55 -6.01 7.71 -5.01
C LEU A 55 -6.71 9.06 -4.76
N LYS A 56 -6.18 10.12 -5.37
CA LYS A 56 -6.90 11.40 -5.51
C LYS A 56 -7.62 11.39 -6.86
N GLU A 57 -8.89 11.80 -6.84
CA GLU A 57 -9.59 12.23 -8.06
C GLU A 57 -8.94 13.47 -8.67
#